data_AF-A0A9D7ILK6-F1
#
_entry.id   AF-A0A9D7ILK6-F1
#
_cell.length_a   1.000
_cell.length_b   1.000
_cell.length_c   1.000
_cell.angle_alpha   90.00
_cell.angle_beta   90.00
_cell.angle_gamma   90.00
#
_symmetry.space_group_name_H-M   'P 1'
#
loop_
_entity.id
_entity.type
_entity.pdbx_description
1 polymer ?
#
loop_
_entity_poly.entity_id
_entity_poly.type
_entity_poly.pdbx_seq_one_letter_code
_entity_poly.pdbx_strand_id
1 'polypeptide(L)'
;MAYVPSFTITPALLAQVEQVAALRERIQNAVVDLAWIPALQKDTRTRNVHASTAIEGNPLTLEQVRALEEGRELSTPGARPKREVINYFAGLRYVERHAGKRRPAIRIFSNCTEFWPAR
;
A
#
# COMPACT_ATOMS: atom_id res chain seq x y z
N MET A 1 -27.56 3.01 14.57
CA MET A 1 -26.54 3.07 15.64
C MET A 1 -25.17 3.02 15.00
N ALA A 2 -24.23 3.88 15.43
CA ALA A 2 -22.85 3.84 14.94
C ALA A 2 -22.11 2.65 15.58
N TYR A 3 -21.27 1.96 14.80
CA TYR A 3 -20.41 0.91 15.32
C TYR A 3 -19.39 1.49 16.32
N VAL A 4 -19.30 0.91 17.52
CA VAL A 4 -18.33 1.28 18.54
C VAL A 4 -17.35 0.12 18.69
N PRO A 5 -16.11 0.23 18.18
CA PRO A 5 -15.12 -0.83 18.36
C PRO A 5 -14.68 -0.93 19.82
N SER A 6 -14.57 -2.16 20.32
CA SER A 6 -14.00 -2.46 21.64
C SER A 6 -12.54 -2.86 21.50
N PHE A 7 -11.65 -2.19 22.21
CA PHE A 7 -10.22 -2.47 22.20
C PHE A 7 -9.76 -2.87 23.60
N THR A 8 -9.14 -4.05 23.71
CA THR A 8 -8.56 -4.54 24.96
C THR A 8 -7.07 -4.77 24.78
N ILE A 9 -6.26 -4.06 25.56
CA ILE A 9 -4.81 -4.25 25.55
C ILE A 9 -4.48 -5.43 26.45
N THR A 10 -3.92 -6.49 25.86
CA THR A 10 -3.44 -7.67 26.58
C THR A 10 -1.93 -7.60 26.76
N PRO A 11 -1.36 -8.28 27.77
CA PRO A 11 0.10 -8.36 27.93
C PRO A 11 0.81 -8.90 26.68
N ALA A 12 0.19 -9.85 25.96
CA ALA A 12 0.73 -10.39 24.71
C ALA A 12 0.76 -9.35 23.58
N LEU A 13 -0.30 -8.55 23.43
CA LEU A 13 -0.33 -7.46 22.45
C LEU A 13 0.74 -6.41 22.77
N LEU A 14 0.88 -6.05 24.06
CA LEU A 14 1.88 -5.09 24.50
C LEU A 14 3.30 -5.59 24.19
N ALA A 15 3.61 -6.84 24.51
CA ALA A 15 4.91 -7.44 24.20
C ALA A 15 5.20 -7.47 22.69
N GLN A 16 4.19 -7.71 21.85
CA GLN A 16 4.35 -7.65 20.39
C GLN A 16 4.66 -6.22 19.91
N VAL A 17 3.96 -5.22 20.43
CA VAL A 17 4.19 -3.81 20.09
C VAL A 17 5.60 -3.38 20.50
N GLU A 18 6.08 -3.78 21.69
CA GLU A 18 7.44 -3.51 22.16
C GLU A 18 8.50 -4.12 21.23
N GLN A 19 8.31 -5.38 20.81
CA GLN A 19 9.21 -6.03 19.85
C GLN A 19 9.23 -5.32 18.50
N VAL A 20 8.07 -4.93 17.98
CA VAL A 20 7.96 -4.17 16.73
C VAL A 20 8.65 -2.81 16.85
N ALA A 21 8.49 -2.11 17.97
CA ALA A 21 9.14 -0.83 18.22
C ALA A 21 10.67 -0.96 18.25
N ALA A 22 11.20 -1.96 18.97
CA ALA A 22 12.63 -2.22 19.04
C ALA A 22 13.23 -2.56 17.66
N LEU A 23 12.54 -3.38 16.86
CA LEU A 23 12.96 -3.70 15.50
C LEU A 23 12.91 -2.48 14.58
N ARG A 24 11.85 -1.67 14.69
CA ARG A 24 11.71 -0.44 13.92
C ARG A 24 12.85 0.53 14.23
N GLU A 25 13.21 0.73 15.50
CA GLU A 25 14.34 1.60 15.87
C GLU A 25 15.66 1.10 15.30
N ARG A 26 15.91 -0.21 15.34
CA ARG A 26 17.11 -0.81 14.73
C ARG A 26 17.19 -0.54 13.23
N ILE A 27 16.06 -0.66 12.52
CA ILE A 27 15.99 -0.37 11.07
C ILE A 27 16.18 1.13 10.80
N GLN A 28 15.57 2.00 11.61
CA GLN A 28 15.68 3.46 11.43
C GLN A 28 17.08 4.00 11.67
N ASN A 29 17.82 3.38 12.59
CA ASN A 29 19.20 3.75 12.88
C ASN A 29 20.23 3.03 11.98
N ALA A 30 19.78 2.12 11.10
CA ALA A 30 20.68 1.45 10.18
C ALA A 30 21.17 2.42 9.11
N VAL A 31 22.48 2.39 8.83
CA VAL A 31 23.07 3.17 7.75
C VAL A 31 22.75 2.48 6.43
N VAL A 32 21.92 3.11 5.61
CA VAL A 32 21.63 2.69 4.23
C VAL A 32 22.19 3.75 3.30
N ASP A 33 22.91 3.31 2.27
CA ASP A 33 23.41 4.22 1.25
C ASP A 33 22.23 4.88 0.51
N LEU A 34 22.27 6.21 0.40
CA LEU A 34 21.22 7.03 -0.20
C LEU A 34 20.89 6.60 -1.64
N ALA A 35 21.86 6.03 -2.37
CA ALA A 35 21.64 5.51 -3.71
C ALA A 35 20.62 4.36 -3.77
N TRP A 36 20.48 3.59 -2.69
CA TRP A 36 19.59 2.43 -2.63
C TRP A 36 18.15 2.78 -2.25
N ILE A 37 17.92 3.93 -1.61
CA ILE A 37 16.60 4.32 -1.10
C ILE A 37 15.53 4.32 -2.21
N PRO A 38 15.75 4.92 -3.40
CA PRO A 38 14.74 4.91 -4.46
C PRO A 38 14.43 3.51 -4.98
N ALA A 39 15.44 2.65 -5.09
CA ALA A 39 15.28 1.28 -5.55
C ALA A 39 14.48 0.44 -4.55
N LEU A 40 14.79 0.57 -3.25
CA LEU A 40 14.06 -0.11 -2.17
C LEU A 40 12.60 0.38 -2.08
N GLN A 41 12.35 1.68 -2.24
CA GLN A 41 11.00 2.23 -2.25
C GLN A 41 10.18 1.71 -3.44
N LYS A 42 10.78 1.68 -4.64
CA LYS A 42 10.12 1.14 -5.84
C LYS A 42 9.79 -0.35 -5.68
N ASP A 43 10.74 -1.16 -5.22
CA ASP A 43 10.52 -2.60 -5.02
C ASP A 43 9.45 -2.87 -3.95
N THR A 44 9.51 -2.14 -2.83
CA THR A 44 8.49 -2.22 -1.77
C THR A 44 7.10 -1.85 -2.29
N ARG A 45 7.02 -0.79 -3.12
CA ARG A 45 5.75 -0.37 -3.73
C ARG A 45 5.17 -1.48 -4.59
N THR A 46 5.96 -2.02 -5.53
CA THR A 46 5.54 -3.11 -6.40
C THR A 46 5.06 -4.34 -5.60
N ARG A 47 5.82 -4.75 -4.57
CA ARG A 47 5.45 -5.89 -3.72
C ARG A 47 4.15 -5.64 -2.96
N ASN A 48 3.96 -4.45 -2.40
CA ASN A 48 2.74 -4.09 -1.70
C ASN A 48 1.52 -4.13 -2.63
N VAL A 49 1.64 -3.55 -3.84
CA VAL A 49 0.54 -3.59 -4.82
C VAL A 49 0.20 -5.02 -5.21
N HIS A 50 1.20 -5.85 -5.50
CA HIS A 50 0.99 -7.25 -5.84
C HIS A 50 0.32 -8.02 -4.69
N ALA A 51 0.85 -7.92 -3.46
CA ALA A 51 0.30 -8.64 -2.31
C ALA A 51 -1.16 -8.21 -2.01
N SER A 52 -1.43 -6.90 -1.99
CA SER A 52 -2.78 -6.39 -1.71
C SER A 52 -3.78 -6.78 -2.78
N THR A 53 -3.42 -6.67 -4.06
CA THR A 53 -4.32 -7.07 -5.16
C THR A 53 -4.48 -8.58 -5.26
N ALA A 54 -3.46 -9.37 -4.94
CA ALA A 54 -3.53 -10.82 -4.91
C ALA A 54 -4.47 -11.36 -3.82
N ILE A 55 -4.51 -10.72 -2.64
CA ILE A 55 -5.47 -11.07 -1.57
C ILE A 55 -6.92 -10.92 -2.06
N GLU A 56 -7.18 -9.92 -2.89
CA GLU A 56 -8.49 -9.66 -3.52
C GLU A 56 -8.74 -10.50 -4.78
N GLY A 57 -7.85 -11.47 -5.10
CA GLY A 57 -8.01 -12.41 -6.21
C GLY A 57 -7.46 -11.94 -7.56
N ASN A 58 -6.62 -10.92 -7.59
CA ASN A 58 -5.98 -10.49 -8.83
C ASN A 58 -4.95 -11.54 -9.32
N PRO A 59 -5.06 -12.05 -10.56
CA PRO A 59 -4.22 -13.15 -11.05
C PRO A 59 -2.83 -12.72 -11.54
N LEU A 60 -2.50 -11.42 -11.51
CA LEU A 60 -1.23 -10.94 -12.04
C LEU A 60 -0.05 -11.33 -11.15
N THR A 61 1.02 -11.81 -11.76
CA THR A 61 2.27 -12.14 -11.07
C THR A 61 3.03 -10.88 -10.64
N LEU A 62 3.95 -11.02 -9.68
CA LEU A 62 4.81 -9.92 -9.25
C LEU A 62 5.56 -9.26 -10.42
N GLU A 63 6.07 -10.05 -11.36
CA GLU A 63 6.80 -9.53 -12.53
C GLU A 63 5.87 -8.78 -13.51
N GLN A 64 4.61 -9.23 -13.64
CA GLN A 64 3.60 -8.51 -14.40
C GLN A 64 3.25 -7.18 -13.73
N VAL A 65 3.07 -7.15 -12.41
CA VAL A 65 2.85 -5.91 -11.66
C VAL A 65 4.03 -4.96 -11.79
N ARG A 66 5.27 -5.47 -11.73
CA ARG A 66 6.49 -4.68 -11.94
C ARG A 66 6.53 -4.08 -13.36
N ALA A 67 6.22 -4.88 -14.37
CA ALA A 67 6.14 -4.40 -15.75
C ALA A 67 5.08 -3.30 -15.93
N LEU A 68 3.93 -3.41 -15.26
CA LEU A 68 2.90 -2.37 -15.25
C LEU A 68 3.36 -1.08 -14.55
N GLU A 69 4.11 -1.18 -13.44
CA GLU A 69 4.68 0.02 -12.78
C GLU A 69 5.65 0.76 -13.71
N GLU A 70 6.38 0.02 -14.55
CA GLU A 70 7.34 0.54 -15.53
C GLU A 70 6.70 1.04 -16.83
N GLY A 71 5.37 0.95 -16.95
CA GLY A 71 4.64 1.37 -18.15
C GLY A 71 4.81 0.44 -19.34
N ARG A 72 5.26 -0.81 -19.12
CA ARG A 72 5.32 -1.82 -20.17
C ARG A 72 3.94 -2.41 -20.42
N GLU A 73 3.60 -2.57 -21.70
CA GLU A 73 2.38 -3.27 -22.11
C GLU A 73 2.49 -4.76 -21.82
N LEU A 74 1.43 -5.32 -21.25
CA LEU A 74 1.33 -6.73 -20.94
C LEU A 74 0.39 -7.43 -21.92
N SER A 75 0.80 -8.55 -22.50
CA SER A 75 -0.12 -9.48 -23.16
C SER A 75 -0.78 -10.38 -22.12
N THR A 76 -1.69 -9.84 -21.31
CA THR A 76 -2.48 -10.62 -20.34
C THR A 76 -3.96 -10.64 -20.71
N PRO A 77 -4.70 -11.73 -20.37
CA PRO A 77 -6.12 -11.82 -20.66
C PRO A 77 -6.90 -10.84 -19.78
N GLY A 78 -7.57 -9.88 -20.40
CA GLY A 78 -8.54 -8.99 -19.75
C GLY A 78 -7.98 -7.69 -19.19
N ALA A 79 -8.76 -6.62 -19.38
CA ALA A 79 -8.39 -5.26 -18.95
C ALA A 79 -8.57 -5.01 -17.43
N ARG A 80 -9.40 -5.81 -16.74
CA ARG A 80 -9.76 -5.58 -15.34
C ARG A 80 -8.60 -5.79 -14.36
N PRO A 81 -7.86 -6.92 -14.37
CA PRO A 81 -6.75 -7.12 -13.44
C PRO A 81 -5.67 -6.05 -13.55
N LYS A 82 -5.34 -5.64 -14.78
CA LYS A 82 -4.39 -4.54 -15.05
C LYS A 82 -4.87 -3.23 -14.44
N ARG A 83 -6.15 -2.91 -14.65
CA ARG A 83 -6.76 -1.67 -14.16
C ARG A 83 -6.76 -1.59 -12.64
N GLU A 84 -7.05 -2.69 -11.94
CA GLU A 84 -7.01 -2.75 -10.48
C GLU A 84 -5.60 -2.41 -9.95
N VAL A 85 -4.56 -3.00 -10.53
CA VAL A 85 -3.16 -2.72 -10.19
C VAL A 85 -2.80 -1.26 -10.46
N ILE A 86 -3.13 -0.73 -11.64
CA ILE A 86 -2.87 0.67 -12.02
C ILE A 86 -3.58 1.63 -11.05
N ASN A 87 -4.84 1.35 -10.72
CA ASN A 87 -5.63 2.15 -9.79
C ASN A 87 -5.03 2.11 -8.38
N TYR A 88 -4.56 0.95 -7.92
CA TYR A 88 -3.91 0.83 -6.62
C TYR A 88 -2.63 1.68 -6.57
N PHE A 89 -1.78 1.62 -7.60
CA PHE A 89 -0.60 2.49 -7.71
C PHE A 89 -0.97 3.98 -7.69
N ALA A 90 -2.03 4.37 -8.41
CA ALA A 90 -2.52 5.74 -8.42
C ALA A 90 -3.01 6.19 -7.04
N GLY A 91 -3.76 5.33 -6.33
CA GLY A 91 -4.23 5.57 -4.96
C GLY A 91 -3.08 5.69 -3.97
N LEU A 92 -2.08 4.81 -4.05
CA LEU A 92 -0.90 4.86 -3.19
C LEU A 92 -0.10 6.15 -3.39
N ARG A 93 0.16 6.54 -4.64
CA ARG A 93 0.79 7.83 -4.98
C ARG A 93 -0.05 9.03 -4.53
N TYR A 94 -1.37 8.90 -4.49
CA TYR A 94 -2.25 9.94 -3.98
C TYR A 94 -2.10 10.09 -2.46
N VAL A 95 -2.15 8.98 -1.70
CA VAL A 95 -1.98 8.98 -0.25
C VAL A 95 -0.61 9.52 0.15
N GLU A 96 0.47 9.04 -0.49
CA GLU A 96 1.84 9.50 -0.23
C GLU A 96 1.98 11.02 -0.40
N ARG A 97 1.41 11.59 -1.48
CA ARG A 97 1.41 13.05 -1.74
C ARG A 97 0.61 13.86 -0.72
N HIS A 98 -0.30 13.24 0.01
CA HIS A 98 -1.21 13.92 0.94
C HIS A 98 -0.93 13.60 2.41
N ALA A 99 -0.08 12.62 2.71
CA ALA A 99 0.22 12.16 4.07
C ALA A 99 0.79 13.25 5.00
N GLY A 100 1.54 14.21 4.45
CA GLY A 100 2.12 15.33 5.21
C GLY A 100 1.17 16.52 5.46
N LYS A 101 0.00 16.55 4.81
CA LYS A 101 -0.97 17.64 5.00
C LYS A 101 -1.78 17.33 6.26
N ARG A 102 -1.49 18.00 7.38
CA ARG A 102 -2.34 17.92 8.59
C ARG A 102 -3.78 18.27 8.21
N ARG A 103 -4.65 17.26 8.14
CA ARG A 103 -6.10 17.44 8.18
C ARG A 103 -6.59 16.90 9.53
N PRO A 104 -7.36 17.69 10.30
CA PRO A 104 -8.00 17.17 11.50
C PRO A 104 -8.99 16.07 11.07
N ALA A 105 -8.87 14.89 11.68
CA ALA A 105 -9.75 13.73 11.52
C ALA A 105 -10.10 13.31 10.07
N ILE A 106 -9.38 12.31 9.56
CA ILE A 106 -9.65 11.73 8.24
C ILE A 106 -10.96 10.93 8.27
N ARG A 107 -11.99 11.40 7.53
CA ARG A 107 -13.02 10.53 6.91
C ARG A 107 -12.38 9.93 5.65
N ILE A 108 -11.94 8.67 5.70
CA ILE A 108 -11.19 8.02 4.60
C ILE A 108 -12.07 7.74 3.36
N PHE A 109 -13.40 7.85 3.43
CA PHE A 109 -14.29 7.41 2.35
C PHE A 109 -15.31 8.48 1.93
N SER A 110 -14.87 9.55 1.28
CA SER A 110 -15.82 10.53 0.70
C SER A 110 -15.63 10.83 -0.79
N ASN A 111 -14.54 10.40 -1.44
CA ASN A 111 -14.30 10.72 -2.87
C ASN A 111 -13.91 9.51 -3.75
N CYS A 112 -14.30 8.28 -3.40
CA CYS A 112 -14.05 7.11 -4.28
C CYS A 112 -14.79 7.17 -5.63
N THR A 113 -15.73 8.11 -5.82
CA THR A 113 -16.49 8.28 -7.06
C THR A 113 -15.69 8.86 -8.23
N GLU A 114 -14.53 9.50 -8.00
CA GLU A 114 -13.72 10.08 -9.09
C GLU A 114 -12.77 9.08 -9.76
N PHE A 115 -12.43 7.97 -9.08
CA PHE A 115 -11.49 6.96 -9.60
C PHE A 115 -12.17 5.75 -10.26
N TRP A 116 -13.48 5.63 -10.10
CA TRP A 116 -14.29 4.57 -10.69
C TRP A 116 -15.41 5.22 -11.53
N PRO A 117 -15.25 5.36 -12.86
CA PRO A 117 -16.40 5.62 -13.71
C PRO A 117 -17.35 4.46 -13.52
N ALA A 118 -18.48 4.76 -12.88
CA ALA A 118 -19.63 3.90 -12.79
C ALA A 118 -19.97 3.39 -14.21
N ARG A 119 -20.25 2.09 -14.29
CA ARG A 119 -21.09 1.60 -15.37
C ARG A 119 -22.53 2.00 -15.07
#